data_AF-A0A841LIU1-F1
#
_entry.id   AF-A0A841LIU1-F1
#
_cell.length_a   1.000
_cell.length_b   1.000
_cell.length_c   1.000
_cell.angle_alpha   90.00
_cell.angle_beta   90.00
_cell.angle_gamma   90.00
#
_symmetry.space_group_name_H-M   'P 1'
#
loop_
_entity.id
_entity.type
_entity.pdbx_description
1 polymer ?
#
loop_
_entity_poly.entity_id
_entity_poly.type
_entity_poly.pdbx_seq_one_letter_code
_entity_poly.pdbx_strand_id
1 'polypeptide(L)'
;MQLTNLVMGKGYLDSADKLVNKPFSLAGKNAFAINDQQKLMQKLIFPEAFPTNERFNLTVEDYKLIYTYMSKYPTESDYPKYDPKEFWTTYAKMLYYGREKITPDPNIRIFNKYGDSYGYIIDNSYFVDFKNGIEYFLTAVVQSNEDGIFNDNKYEYDTVCFPFMKNLGKSIYEVELNRKKMRQTDLSRFKLDYSY
;
A
#
# COMPACT_ATOMS: atom_id res chain seq x y z
N MET A 1 18.09 5.84 -14.68
CA MET A 1 18.46 5.07 -13.47
C MET A 1 19.13 3.78 -13.91
N GLN A 2 20.34 3.48 -13.42
CA GLN A 2 20.96 2.17 -13.60
C GLN A 2 20.64 1.33 -12.36
N LEU A 3 19.97 0.20 -12.54
CA LEU A 3 19.61 -0.70 -11.44
C LEU A 3 20.76 -1.63 -11.09
N THR A 4 20.97 -1.86 -9.81
CA THR A 4 21.93 -2.83 -9.26
C THR A 4 21.20 -3.84 -8.38
N ASN A 5 21.86 -4.93 -7.99
CA ASN A 5 21.30 -5.98 -7.11
C ASN A 5 20.01 -6.64 -7.64
N LEU A 6 20.01 -7.02 -8.92
CA LEU A 6 18.85 -7.62 -9.60
C LEU A 6 18.78 -9.15 -9.49
N VAL A 7 19.74 -9.79 -8.81
CA VAL A 7 19.75 -11.25 -8.62
C VAL A 7 19.49 -11.57 -7.15
N MET A 8 18.57 -12.50 -6.90
CA MET A 8 18.06 -12.80 -5.56
C MET A 8 17.99 -14.31 -5.30
N GLY A 9 18.14 -14.69 -4.03
CA GLY A 9 17.97 -16.06 -3.58
C GLY A 9 19.00 -17.04 -4.14
N LYS A 10 18.71 -18.33 -3.94
CA LYS A 10 19.55 -19.45 -4.36
C LYS A 10 18.90 -20.31 -5.45
N GLY A 11 17.59 -20.19 -5.64
CA GLY A 11 16.84 -20.96 -6.63
C GLY A 11 15.48 -20.35 -6.95
N TYR A 12 14.81 -20.91 -7.95
CA TYR A 12 13.43 -20.55 -8.29
C TYR A 12 12.70 -21.68 -9.03
N LEU A 13 11.37 -21.68 -9.01
CA LEU A 13 10.56 -22.49 -9.92
C LEU A 13 10.38 -21.78 -11.27
N ASP A 14 10.68 -22.48 -12.35
CA ASP A 14 10.40 -22.01 -13.71
C ASP A 14 8.91 -22.16 -14.07
N SER A 15 8.54 -21.76 -15.29
CA SER A 15 7.15 -21.82 -15.76
C SER A 15 6.58 -23.24 -15.91
N ALA A 16 7.42 -24.27 -15.79
CA ALA A 16 7.02 -25.67 -15.79
C ALA A 16 7.09 -26.28 -14.38
N ASP A 17 7.12 -25.43 -13.34
CA ASP A 17 7.24 -25.79 -11.93
C ASP A 17 8.50 -26.61 -11.58
N LYS A 18 9.55 -26.49 -12.40
CA LYS A 18 10.83 -27.18 -12.14
C LYS A 18 11.75 -26.29 -11.34
N LEU A 19 12.36 -26.87 -10.31
CA LEU A 19 13.37 -26.19 -9.50
C LEU A 19 14.63 -25.94 -10.32
N VAL A 20 14.98 -24.68 -10.46
CA VAL A 20 16.24 -24.21 -11.03
C VAL A 20 17.16 -23.76 -9.91
N ASN A 21 18.26 -24.47 -9.70
CA ASN A 21 19.27 -24.17 -8.66
C ASN A 21 20.23 -23.05 -9.10
N LYS A 22 19.68 -21.86 -9.38
CA LYS A 22 20.44 -20.64 -9.65
C LYS A 22 19.68 -19.41 -9.12
N PRO A 23 20.37 -18.31 -8.80
CA PRO A 23 19.70 -17.07 -8.38
C PRO A 23 18.65 -16.60 -9.39
N PHE A 24 17.53 -16.10 -8.86
CA PHE A 24 16.44 -15.54 -9.65
C PHE A 24 16.79 -14.13 -10.13
N SER A 25 16.55 -13.85 -11.41
CA SER A 25 16.81 -12.54 -12.00
C SER A 25 15.53 -11.69 -12.06
N LEU A 26 15.59 -10.50 -11.48
CA LEU A 26 14.58 -9.45 -11.62
C LEU A 26 14.85 -8.54 -12.83
N ALA A 27 15.90 -8.80 -13.62
CA ALA A 27 16.18 -8.03 -14.83
C ALA A 27 14.99 -8.06 -15.79
N GLY A 28 14.63 -6.89 -16.33
CA GLY A 28 13.47 -6.73 -17.23
C GLY A 28 12.11 -6.61 -16.53
N LYS A 29 12.04 -6.69 -15.19
CA LYS A 29 10.82 -6.38 -14.43
C LYS A 29 10.72 -4.88 -14.16
N ASN A 30 9.51 -4.42 -13.85
CA ASN A 30 9.26 -3.02 -13.47
C ASN A 30 9.94 -2.69 -12.14
N ALA A 31 10.59 -1.53 -12.07
CA ALA A 31 11.20 -1.01 -10.86
C ALA A 31 10.64 0.37 -10.53
N PHE A 32 10.30 0.59 -9.27
CA PHE A 32 9.78 1.87 -8.78
C PHE A 32 10.34 2.14 -7.40
N ALA A 33 11.29 3.08 -7.29
CA ALA A 33 11.96 3.35 -6.03
C ALA A 33 10.98 3.88 -4.96
N ILE A 34 11.19 3.51 -3.70
CA ILE A 34 10.27 3.86 -2.60
C ILE A 34 10.08 5.38 -2.44
N ASN A 35 11.15 6.16 -2.62
CA ASN A 35 11.09 7.62 -2.58
C ASN A 35 10.23 8.18 -3.71
N ASP A 36 10.34 7.61 -4.91
CA ASP A 36 9.54 8.05 -6.06
C ASP A 36 8.07 7.64 -5.89
N GLN A 37 7.80 6.46 -5.32
CA GLN A 37 6.45 6.02 -4.97
C GLN A 37 5.78 7.00 -4.00
N GLN A 38 6.46 7.34 -2.90
CA GLN A 38 5.91 8.26 -1.91
C GLN A 38 5.77 9.68 -2.48
N LYS A 39 6.73 10.15 -3.29
CA LYS A 39 6.65 11.45 -3.95
C LYS A 39 5.51 11.53 -4.95
N LEU A 40 5.24 10.44 -5.69
CA LEU A 40 4.06 10.32 -6.55
C LEU A 40 2.78 10.44 -5.74
N MET A 41 2.68 9.73 -4.61
CA MET A 41 1.52 9.79 -3.72
C MET A 41 1.30 11.20 -3.16
N GLN A 42 2.35 11.88 -2.71
CA GLN A 42 2.28 13.27 -2.24
C GLN A 42 1.75 14.21 -3.32
N LYS A 43 2.26 14.08 -4.55
CA LYS A 43 1.83 14.88 -5.71
C LYS A 43 0.39 14.59 -6.11
N LEU A 44 -0.04 13.34 -5.99
CA LEU A 44 -1.40 12.92 -6.30
C LEU A 44 -2.40 13.44 -5.26
N ILE A 45 -2.06 13.37 -3.97
CA ILE A 45 -2.97 13.76 -2.87
C ILE A 45 -2.96 15.28 -2.62
N PHE A 46 -1.82 15.95 -2.80
CA PHE A 46 -1.66 17.40 -2.62
C PHE A 46 -1.02 18.05 -3.86
N PRO A 47 -1.67 18.04 -5.03
CA PRO A 47 -1.11 18.65 -6.24
C PRO A 47 -0.77 20.14 -6.05
N GLU A 48 -1.53 20.86 -5.22
CA GLU A 48 -1.30 22.27 -4.89
C GLU A 48 0.05 22.55 -4.19
N ALA A 49 0.64 21.55 -3.54
CA ALA A 49 1.95 21.65 -2.89
C ALA A 49 3.13 21.59 -3.89
N PHE A 50 2.85 21.39 -5.18
CA PHE A 50 3.86 21.26 -6.24
C PHE A 50 3.73 22.37 -7.28
N PRO A 51 4.81 22.75 -7.97
CA PRO A 51 4.77 23.66 -9.12
C PRO A 51 3.82 23.15 -10.22
N THR A 52 3.11 24.04 -10.91
CA THR A 52 2.10 23.68 -11.92
C THR A 52 2.64 22.75 -13.01
N ASN A 53 3.89 22.95 -13.45
CA ASN A 53 4.56 22.13 -14.46
C ASN A 53 4.97 20.73 -13.97
N GLU A 54 4.88 20.46 -12.66
CA GLU A 54 5.13 19.14 -12.09
C GLU A 54 3.84 18.37 -11.77
N ARG A 55 2.68 19.01 -11.79
CA ARG A 55 1.39 18.39 -11.46
C ARG A 55 0.93 17.44 -12.56
N PHE A 56 0.10 16.47 -12.20
CA PHE A 56 -0.58 15.66 -13.20
C PHE A 56 -1.65 16.48 -13.93
N ASN A 57 -1.82 16.21 -15.21
CA ASN A 57 -2.90 16.77 -16.01
C ASN A 57 -4.21 15.98 -15.79
N LEU A 58 -4.75 16.07 -14.57
CA LEU A 58 -5.96 15.37 -14.14
C LEU A 58 -7.09 16.36 -13.90
N THR A 59 -8.29 16.00 -14.31
CA THR A 59 -9.53 16.73 -14.03
C THR A 59 -10.00 16.49 -12.60
N VAL A 60 -11.00 17.26 -12.15
CA VAL A 60 -11.60 17.06 -10.82
C VAL A 60 -12.23 15.67 -10.72
N GLU A 61 -12.82 15.20 -11.80
CA GLU A 61 -13.45 13.89 -11.93
C GLU A 61 -12.42 12.76 -11.85
N ASP A 62 -11.24 12.94 -12.47
CA ASP A 62 -10.14 11.98 -12.36
C ASP A 62 -9.66 11.84 -10.91
N TYR A 63 -9.45 12.96 -10.21
CA TYR A 63 -9.07 12.92 -8.79
C TYR A 63 -10.15 12.25 -7.94
N LYS A 64 -11.44 12.55 -8.18
CA LYS A 64 -12.54 11.90 -7.46
C LYS A 64 -12.52 10.39 -7.69
N LEU A 65 -12.34 9.94 -8.92
CA LEU A 65 -12.24 8.53 -9.27
C LEU A 65 -11.07 7.85 -8.54
N ILE A 66 -9.88 8.45 -8.65
CA ILE A 66 -8.66 7.92 -8.05
C ILE A 66 -8.79 7.84 -6.52
N TYR A 67 -9.20 8.92 -5.87
CA TYR A 67 -9.34 8.96 -4.42
C TYR A 67 -10.37 7.94 -3.93
N THR A 68 -11.48 7.78 -4.66
CA THR A 68 -12.50 6.77 -4.36
C THR A 68 -11.85 5.39 -4.35
N TYR A 69 -11.24 4.95 -5.43
CA TYR A 69 -10.73 3.57 -5.52
C TYR A 69 -9.48 3.30 -4.68
N MET A 70 -8.66 4.31 -4.39
CA MET A 70 -7.52 4.15 -3.48
C MET A 70 -7.94 3.94 -2.02
N SER A 71 -9.12 4.44 -1.64
CA SER A 71 -9.59 4.46 -0.26
C SER A 71 -10.72 3.48 0.03
N LYS A 72 -11.42 3.02 -1.02
CA LYS A 72 -12.52 2.05 -0.98
C LYS A 72 -12.04 0.69 -0.47
N TYR A 73 -12.86 0.06 0.37
CA TYR A 73 -12.70 -1.34 0.78
C TYR A 73 -13.35 -2.28 -0.24
N PRO A 74 -12.91 -3.55 -0.37
CA PRO A 74 -13.55 -4.51 -1.27
C PRO A 74 -15.05 -4.67 -1.01
N THR A 75 -15.46 -4.65 0.27
CA THR A 75 -16.86 -4.77 0.69
C THR A 75 -17.70 -3.52 0.42
N GLU A 76 -17.08 -2.40 0.04
CA GLU A 76 -17.78 -1.20 -0.41
C GLU A 76 -17.95 -1.19 -1.95
N SER A 77 -17.34 -2.14 -2.68
CA SER A 77 -17.34 -2.18 -4.15
C SER A 77 -18.55 -2.91 -4.71
N ASP A 78 -19.36 -2.18 -5.47
CA ASP A 78 -20.52 -2.73 -6.16
C ASP A 78 -20.15 -3.38 -7.50
N TYR A 79 -19.14 -2.85 -8.21
CA TYR A 79 -18.59 -3.47 -9.41
C TYR A 79 -17.06 -3.26 -9.56
N PRO A 80 -16.28 -4.35 -9.72
CA PRO A 80 -16.69 -5.73 -9.52
C PRO A 80 -17.12 -5.93 -8.06
N LYS A 81 -18.13 -6.79 -7.86
CA LYS A 81 -18.60 -7.19 -6.53
C LYS A 81 -17.71 -8.32 -6.02
N TYR A 82 -16.98 -8.06 -4.94
CA TYR A 82 -16.08 -9.06 -4.36
C TYR A 82 -16.80 -9.95 -3.35
N ASP A 83 -16.47 -11.26 -3.31
CA ASP A 83 -16.91 -12.16 -2.24
C ASP A 83 -16.18 -11.80 -0.94
N PRO A 84 -16.88 -11.38 0.14
CA PRO A 84 -16.24 -11.03 1.41
C PRO A 84 -15.47 -12.19 2.08
N LYS A 85 -15.73 -13.44 1.69
CA LYS A 85 -14.96 -14.61 2.18
C LYS A 85 -13.57 -14.67 1.56
N GLU A 86 -13.43 -14.26 0.30
CA GLU A 86 -12.17 -14.19 -0.43
C GLU A 86 -11.47 -12.83 -0.18
N PHE A 87 -12.24 -11.74 -0.25
CA PHE A 87 -11.78 -10.36 -0.11
C PHE A 87 -12.51 -9.65 1.03
N TRP A 88 -12.06 -9.87 2.27
CA TRP A 88 -12.61 -9.18 3.44
C TRP A 88 -12.30 -7.68 3.43
N THR A 89 -12.94 -6.90 4.29
CA THR A 89 -12.92 -5.42 4.26
C THR A 89 -11.51 -4.81 4.24
N THR A 90 -10.58 -5.31 5.04
CA THR A 90 -9.20 -4.80 5.14
C THR A 90 -8.19 -5.57 4.26
N TYR A 91 -8.66 -6.45 3.36
CA TYR A 91 -7.82 -7.32 2.51
C TYR A 91 -6.71 -6.57 1.77
N ALA A 92 -6.95 -5.32 1.37
CA ALA A 92 -6.03 -4.48 0.61
C ALA A 92 -5.30 -3.43 1.46
N LYS A 93 -5.37 -3.52 2.80
CA LYS A 93 -4.78 -2.54 3.72
C LYS A 93 -3.74 -3.23 4.61
N MET A 94 -2.46 -3.14 4.19
CA MET A 94 -1.37 -3.86 4.84
C MET A 94 -0.78 -3.04 5.98
N LEU A 95 -0.48 -1.77 5.73
CA LEU A 95 -0.12 -0.86 6.82
C LEU A 95 -1.31 -0.66 7.76
N TYR A 96 -1.03 -0.63 9.06
CA TYR A 96 -1.99 -0.42 10.16
C TYR A 96 -2.95 -1.58 10.45
N TYR A 97 -3.52 -2.22 9.43
CA TYR A 97 -4.43 -3.34 9.61
C TYR A 97 -3.79 -4.72 9.41
N GLY A 98 -2.62 -4.81 8.76
CA GLY A 98 -1.94 -6.09 8.52
C GLY A 98 -2.81 -7.11 7.80
N ARG A 99 -3.75 -6.65 6.96
CA ARG A 99 -4.70 -7.54 6.30
C ARG A 99 -5.58 -8.37 7.25
N GLU A 100 -5.68 -8.03 8.54
CA GLU A 100 -6.43 -8.87 9.48
C GLU A 100 -7.93 -8.87 9.19
N LYS A 101 -8.63 -9.99 9.41
CA LYS A 101 -10.08 -10.10 9.24
C LYS A 101 -10.84 -9.39 10.37
N ILE A 102 -10.85 -8.06 10.31
CA ILE A 102 -11.45 -7.18 11.32
C ILE A 102 -12.39 -6.16 10.68
N THR A 103 -13.24 -5.55 11.50
CA THR A 103 -13.97 -4.34 11.12
C THR A 103 -13.05 -3.13 11.32
N PRO A 104 -12.75 -2.34 10.26
CA PRO A 104 -11.91 -1.15 10.39
C PRO A 104 -12.62 -0.05 11.19
N ASP A 105 -11.84 0.87 11.79
CA ASP A 105 -12.42 2.06 12.43
C ASP A 105 -13.10 2.93 11.36
N PRO A 106 -14.39 3.28 11.49
CA PRO A 106 -15.10 4.08 10.49
C PRO A 106 -14.55 5.50 10.34
N ASN A 107 -13.79 6.01 11.32
CA ASN A 107 -13.15 7.33 11.26
C ASN A 107 -11.80 7.30 10.55
N ILE A 108 -11.23 6.13 10.30
CA ILE A 108 -9.94 5.98 9.64
C ILE A 108 -10.16 5.59 8.18
N ARG A 109 -9.52 6.34 7.29
CA ARG A 109 -9.48 6.05 5.86
C ARG A 109 -8.04 6.06 5.38
N ILE A 110 -7.69 5.06 4.57
CA ILE A 110 -6.33 4.86 4.07
C ILE A 110 -6.39 4.83 2.54
N PHE A 111 -5.77 5.82 1.91
CA PHE A 111 -5.63 5.93 0.46
C PHE A 111 -4.32 5.25 0.08
N ASN A 112 -4.38 4.08 -0.55
CA ASN A 112 -3.17 3.33 -0.82
C ASN A 112 -3.09 2.68 -2.19
N LYS A 113 -1.86 2.31 -2.53
CA LYS A 113 -1.58 1.31 -3.56
C LYS A 113 -0.63 0.28 -2.96
N TYR A 114 -1.12 -0.95 -2.82
CA TYR A 114 -0.34 -2.09 -2.33
C TYR A 114 0.18 -2.95 -3.48
N GLY A 115 1.10 -3.86 -3.16
CA GLY A 115 1.51 -4.98 -4.01
C GLY A 115 2.17 -6.09 -3.21
N ASP A 116 2.01 -7.32 -3.69
CA ASP A 116 2.58 -8.54 -3.11
C ASP A 116 3.15 -9.46 -4.21
N SER A 117 4.41 -9.86 -4.09
CA SER A 117 5.02 -10.86 -4.99
C SER A 117 6.41 -11.23 -4.49
N TYR A 118 6.90 -12.44 -4.77
CA TYR A 118 8.29 -12.83 -4.50
C TYR A 118 8.73 -12.62 -3.03
N GLY A 119 7.83 -12.84 -2.08
CA GLY A 119 8.06 -12.58 -0.65
C GLY A 119 7.97 -11.10 -0.25
N TYR A 120 7.84 -10.17 -1.21
CA TYR A 120 7.65 -8.75 -0.92
C TYR A 120 6.20 -8.43 -0.58
N ILE A 121 6.01 -7.55 0.40
CA ILE A 121 4.80 -6.76 0.63
C ILE A 121 5.20 -5.28 0.53
N ILE A 122 4.44 -4.54 -0.27
CA ILE A 122 4.60 -3.10 -0.49
C ILE A 122 3.28 -2.43 -0.18
N ASP A 123 3.31 -1.32 0.55
CA ASP A 123 2.14 -0.48 0.75
C ASP A 123 2.57 0.99 0.80
N ASN A 124 2.08 1.79 -0.14
CA ASN A 124 2.28 3.22 -0.22
C ASN A 124 0.96 3.91 0.11
N SER A 125 0.90 4.60 1.23
CA SER A 125 -0.35 5.01 1.86
C SER A 125 -0.34 6.49 2.29
N TYR A 126 -1.50 7.12 2.15
CA TYR A 126 -1.88 8.35 2.85
C TYR A 126 -3.00 8.03 3.84
N PHE A 127 -2.73 8.31 5.11
CA PHE A 127 -3.61 8.03 6.24
C PHE A 127 -4.44 9.25 6.58
N VAL A 128 -5.70 9.02 6.92
CA VAL A 128 -6.63 10.04 7.42
C VAL A 128 -7.39 9.46 8.60
N ASP A 129 -7.42 10.20 9.71
CA ASP A 129 -8.34 9.98 10.83
C ASP A 129 -9.18 11.23 11.02
N PHE A 130 -10.46 11.12 10.68
CA PHE A 130 -11.41 12.23 10.76
C PHE A 130 -11.77 12.63 12.18
N LYS A 131 -11.66 11.71 13.15
CA LYS A 131 -12.03 11.96 14.56
C LYS A 131 -10.94 12.76 15.26
N ASN A 132 -9.68 12.34 15.11
CA ASN A 132 -8.55 13.01 15.76
C ASN A 132 -7.88 14.07 14.86
N GLY A 133 -8.35 14.23 13.61
CA GLY A 133 -7.80 15.16 12.63
C GLY A 133 -6.36 14.81 12.24
N ILE A 134 -6.00 13.54 12.22
CA ILE A 134 -4.64 13.05 11.90
C ILE A 134 -4.53 12.80 10.40
N GLU A 135 -3.39 13.14 9.82
CA GLU A 135 -3.02 12.74 8.48
C GLU A 135 -1.51 12.54 8.38
N TYR A 136 -1.06 11.61 7.54
CA TYR A 136 0.35 11.42 7.23
C TYR A 136 0.53 10.47 6.03
N PHE A 137 1.68 10.59 5.38
CA PHE A 137 2.14 9.59 4.41
C PHE A 137 2.98 8.54 5.11
N LEU A 138 2.78 7.27 4.74
CA LEU A 138 3.63 6.17 5.18
C LEU A 138 3.76 5.17 4.03
N THR A 139 5.00 4.79 3.75
CA THR A 139 5.33 3.81 2.72
C THR A 139 6.27 2.79 3.32
N ALA A 140 6.01 1.52 3.07
CA ALA A 140 6.91 0.45 3.51
C ALA A 140 7.03 -0.65 2.44
N VAL A 141 8.22 -1.24 2.38
CA VAL A 141 8.55 -2.43 1.60
C VAL A 141 9.21 -3.41 2.57
N VAL A 142 8.62 -4.59 2.74
CA VAL A 142 9.18 -5.68 3.55
C VAL A 142 9.27 -6.92 2.67
N GLN A 143 10.29 -7.74 2.88
CA GLN A 143 10.43 -9.03 2.22
C GLN A 143 10.69 -10.11 3.25
N SER A 144 10.02 -11.24 3.11
CA SER A 144 10.42 -12.49 3.75
C SER A 144 10.42 -13.62 2.73
N ASN A 145 11.53 -14.33 2.66
CA ASN A 145 11.75 -15.51 1.84
C ASN A 145 12.89 -16.32 2.48
N GLU A 146 12.58 -17.06 3.55
CA GLU A 146 13.59 -17.74 4.37
C GLU A 146 14.35 -18.84 3.62
N ASP A 147 13.66 -19.59 2.76
CA ASP A 147 14.30 -20.68 2.02
C ASP A 147 15.12 -20.18 0.80
N GLY A 148 14.89 -18.93 0.39
CA GLY A 148 15.58 -18.27 -0.72
C GLY A 148 15.19 -18.82 -2.10
N ILE A 149 14.02 -19.48 -2.21
CA ILE A 149 13.45 -19.98 -3.45
C ILE A 149 12.37 -19.02 -3.94
N PHE A 150 12.44 -18.62 -5.21
CA PHE A 150 11.46 -17.72 -5.81
C PHE A 150 10.42 -18.52 -6.63
N ASN A 151 9.18 -18.02 -6.74
CA ASN A 151 8.04 -18.66 -7.43
C ASN A 151 7.53 -19.99 -6.86
N ASP A 152 7.91 -20.39 -5.66
CA ASP A 152 7.44 -21.65 -5.06
C ASP A 152 6.22 -21.49 -4.15
N ASN A 153 5.71 -20.27 -4.03
CA ASN A 153 4.57 -19.87 -3.19
C ASN A 153 4.80 -20.11 -1.68
N LYS A 154 6.05 -20.22 -1.23
CA LYS A 154 6.40 -20.35 0.18
C LYS A 154 7.06 -19.07 0.68
N TYR A 155 6.23 -18.19 1.22
CA TYR A 155 6.68 -16.92 1.78
C TYR A 155 6.06 -16.71 3.16
N GLU A 156 6.79 -16.06 4.04
CA GLU A 156 6.34 -15.78 5.41
C GLU A 156 5.44 -14.53 5.46
N TYR A 157 4.45 -14.47 4.57
CA TYR A 157 3.53 -13.34 4.50
C TYR A 157 2.71 -13.19 5.79
N ASP A 158 2.08 -14.27 6.23
CA ASP A 158 1.19 -14.26 7.39
C ASP A 158 1.94 -14.19 8.72
N THR A 159 3.14 -14.75 8.79
CA THR A 159 3.93 -14.86 10.03
C THR A 159 4.90 -13.71 10.23
N VAL A 160 5.39 -13.07 9.15
CA VAL A 160 6.40 -12.00 9.21
C VAL A 160 5.89 -10.71 8.59
N CYS A 161 5.55 -10.72 7.30
CA CYS A 161 5.30 -9.47 6.56
C CYS A 161 4.05 -8.72 7.05
N PHE A 162 2.88 -9.37 7.11
CA PHE A 162 1.65 -8.71 7.55
C PHE A 162 1.70 -8.24 9.02
N PRO A 163 2.21 -9.03 9.99
CA PRO A 163 2.43 -8.55 11.35
C PRO A 163 3.36 -7.34 11.43
N PHE A 164 4.46 -7.33 10.66
CA PHE A 164 5.37 -6.18 10.59
C PHE A 164 4.65 -4.92 10.08
N MET A 165 3.91 -5.04 8.97
CA MET A 165 3.18 -3.91 8.36
C MET A 165 2.10 -3.35 9.29
N LYS A 166 1.38 -4.22 10.01
CA LYS A 166 0.42 -3.83 11.05
C LYS A 166 1.08 -3.01 12.13
N ASN A 167 2.13 -3.57 12.74
CA ASN A 167 2.78 -2.96 13.90
C ASN A 167 3.47 -1.65 13.53
N LEU A 168 4.14 -1.58 12.37
CA LEU A 168 4.70 -0.33 11.87
C LEU A 168 3.61 0.75 11.71
N GLY A 169 2.49 0.42 11.05
CA GLY A 169 1.40 1.38 10.86
C GLY A 169 0.79 1.85 12.18
N LYS A 170 0.60 0.94 13.14
CA LYS A 170 0.08 1.29 14.48
C LYS A 170 1.05 2.15 15.29
N SER A 171 2.34 1.83 15.28
CA SER A 171 3.34 2.62 16.01
C SER A 171 3.47 4.04 15.46
N ILE A 172 3.44 4.23 14.14
CA ILE A 172 3.44 5.57 13.54
C ILE A 172 2.15 6.32 13.88
N TYR A 173 1.00 5.65 13.83
CA TYR A 173 -0.27 6.24 14.24
C TYR A 173 -0.26 6.71 15.70
N GLU A 174 0.29 5.91 16.62
CA GLU A 174 0.42 6.27 18.04
C GLU A 174 1.30 7.50 18.25
N VAL A 175 2.39 7.64 17.48
CA VAL A 175 3.22 8.86 17.49
C VAL A 175 2.40 10.07 17.04
N GLU A 176 1.65 9.95 15.94
CA GLU A 176 0.83 11.05 15.40
C GLU A 176 -0.36 11.41 16.30
N LEU A 177 -0.91 10.45 17.04
CA LEU A 177 -1.96 10.67 18.02
C LEU A 177 -1.47 11.53 19.19
N ASN A 178 -0.22 11.35 19.62
CA ASN A 178 0.39 12.10 20.72
C ASN A 178 1.10 13.39 20.25
N ARG A 179 1.23 13.61 18.94
CA ARG A 179 1.91 14.79 18.39
C ARG A 179 1.08 16.05 18.61
N LYS A 180 1.68 17.06 19.25
CA LYS A 180 1.07 18.40 19.37
C LYS A 180 0.92 19.04 17.99
N LYS A 181 -0.32 19.29 17.56
CA LYS A 181 -0.62 19.91 16.27
C LYS A 181 -0.58 21.43 16.38
N MET A 182 0.16 22.07 15.48
CA MET A 182 0.23 23.54 15.40
C MET A 182 -0.89 24.15 14.56
N ARG A 183 -1.50 23.35 13.68
CA ARG A 183 -2.61 23.74 12.80
C ARG A 183 -3.61 22.61 12.73
N GLN A 184 -4.89 22.95 12.64
CA GLN A 184 -5.94 21.99 12.39
C GLN A 184 -5.97 21.66 10.90
N THR A 185 -5.97 20.36 10.57
CA THR A 185 -6.10 19.90 9.20
C THR A 185 -7.56 19.96 8.76
N ASP A 186 -7.81 20.49 7.57
CA ASP A 186 -9.07 20.28 6.86
C ASP A 186 -9.04 18.97 6.07
N LEU A 187 -9.82 18.00 6.52
CA LEU A 187 -9.94 16.67 5.92
C LEU A 187 -11.23 16.49 5.10
N SER A 188 -12.02 17.56 4.92
CA SER A 188 -13.34 17.50 4.28
C SER A 188 -13.28 16.88 2.88
N ARG A 189 -12.25 17.22 2.08
CA ARG A 189 -12.05 16.68 0.73
C ARG A 189 -11.85 15.16 0.66
N PHE A 190 -11.53 14.52 1.79
CA PHE A 190 -11.29 13.08 1.88
C PHE A 190 -12.49 12.30 2.44
N LYS A 191 -13.57 12.99 2.82
CA LYS A 191 -14.85 12.36 3.16
C LYS A 191 -15.59 12.02 1.88
N LEU A 192 -15.35 10.81 1.37
CA LEU A 192 -15.97 10.33 0.15
C LEU A 192 -17.25 9.56 0.44
N ASP A 193 -18.18 9.63 -0.51
CA ASP A 193 -19.35 8.77 -0.56
C ASP A 193 -19.02 7.52 -1.39
N TYR A 194 -19.34 6.35 -0.84
CA TYR A 194 -19.14 5.06 -1.52
C TYR A 194 -20.45 4.37 -1.89
N SER A 195 -21.60 5.02 -1.64
CA SER A 195 -22.92 4.53 -2.03
C SER A 195 -23.17 4.82 -3.51
N TYR A 196 -22.69 3.93 -4.38
CA TYR A 196 -22.88 3.98 -5.83
C TYR A 196 -23.09 2.59 -6.40
#